data_AF-A0A3C1WB46-F1
#
_entry.id   AF-A0A3C1WB46-F1
#
_cell.length_a   1.000
_cell.length_b   1.000
_cell.length_c   1.000
_cell.angle_alpha   90.00
_cell.angle_beta   90.00
_cell.angle_gamma   90.00
#
_symmetry.space_group_name_H-M   'P 1'
#
loop_
_entity.id
_entity.type
_entity.pdbx_description
1 polymer ?
#
loop_
_entity_poly.entity_id
_entity_poly.type
_entity_poly.pdbx_seq_one_letter_code
_entity_poly.pdbx_strand_id
1 'polypeptide(L)' 'MFDITDEALTYVAELFAQQGEEDLGLKVDIEKAGTPAAAVTFNFCYSKDLGKTYFKFEYEGFNAFIDES' A
#
# COMPACT_ATOMS: atom_id res chain seq x y z
N MET A 1 -10.57 -9.28 -2.02
CA MET A 1 -11.08 -8.43 -0.92
C MET A 1 -9.86 -8.08 -0.08
N PHE A 2 -9.51 -6.80 -0.04
CA PHE A 2 -8.36 -6.29 0.67
C PHE A 2 -8.87 -5.25 1.65
N ASP A 3 -9.02 -5.67 2.89
CA ASP A 3 -9.55 -4.84 3.98
C ASP A 3 -8.42 -4.48 4.93
N ILE A 4 -8.51 -3.28 5.49
CA ILE A 4 -7.60 -2.76 6.50
C ILE A 4 -8.41 -2.52 7.77
N THR A 5 -7.84 -2.79 8.94
CA THR A 5 -8.51 -2.47 10.20
C THR A 5 -8.43 -0.97 10.48
N ASP A 6 -9.36 -0.47 11.28
CA ASP A 6 -9.41 0.95 11.64
C ASP A 6 -8.12 1.42 12.33
N GLU A 7 -7.50 0.57 13.16
CA GLU A 7 -6.24 0.88 13.84
C GLU A 7 -5.07 0.99 12.85
N ALA A 8 -4.98 0.06 11.89
CA ALA A 8 -3.93 0.08 10.88
C ALA A 8 -4.09 1.27 9.92
N LEU A 9 -5.33 1.60 9.53
CA LEU A 9 -5.64 2.78 8.72
C LEU A 9 -5.19 4.05 9.45
N THR A 10 -5.56 4.21 10.72
CA THR A 10 -5.20 5.37 11.54
C THR A 10 -3.69 5.52 11.65
N TYR A 11 -2.98 4.44 11.99
CA TYR A 11 -1.54 4.43 12.14
C TYR A 11 -0.80 4.83 10.85
N VAL A 12 -1.23 4.27 9.71
CA VAL A 12 -0.60 4.54 8.41
C VAL A 12 -0.89 5.97 7.95
N ALA A 13 -2.12 6.46 8.12
CA ALA A 13 -2.48 7.84 7.80
C ALA A 13 -1.66 8.85 8.61
N GLU A 14 -1.48 8.61 9.91
CA GLU A 14 -0.62 9.44 10.76
C GLU A 14 0.84 9.41 10.34
N LEU A 15 1.37 8.24 9.96
CA LEU A 15 2.74 8.10 9.44
C LEU A 15 2.96 8.91 8.15
N PHE A 16 1.98 8.94 7.24
CA PHE A 16 2.06 9.73 6.02
C PHE A 16 1.96 11.24 6.33
N ALA A 17 1.04 11.64 7.20
CA ALA A 17 0.88 13.04 7.61
C ALA A 17 2.15 13.63 8.25
N GLN A 18 2.91 12.83 9.00
CA GLN A 18 4.17 13.25 9.63
C GLN A 18 5.31 13.48 8.63
N GLN A 19 5.28 12.83 7.46
CA GLN A 19 6.33 12.96 6.46
C GLN A 19 6.20 14.25 5.64
N GLY A 20 5.00 14.84 5.57
CA GLY A 20 4.75 16.11 4.87
C GLY A 20 4.95 16.05 3.35
N GLU A 21 5.04 14.84 2.79
CA GLU A 21 5.18 14.58 1.35
C GLU A 21 3.80 14.39 0.72
N GLU A 22 3.54 15.14 -0.36
CA GLU A 22 2.34 14.96 -1.17
C GLU A 22 2.49 13.70 -2.05
N ASP A 23 1.37 13.00 -2.30
CA ASP A 23 1.30 11.81 -3.15
C ASP A 23 2.09 10.57 -2.68
N LEU A 24 2.53 10.53 -1.42
CA LEU A 24 3.08 9.31 -0.83
C LEU A 24 1.95 8.28 -0.61
N GLY A 25 2.22 7.03 -0.93
CA GLY A 25 1.27 5.94 -0.79
C GLY A 25 1.93 4.63 -0.36
N LEU A 26 1.07 3.69 0.05
CA LEU A 26 1.47 2.37 0.52
C LEU A 26 1.54 1.40 -0.66
N LYS A 27 2.72 0.88 -0.98
CA LYS A 27 2.91 -0.18 -1.95
C LYS A 27 2.82 -1.54 -1.26
N VAL A 28 2.01 -2.44 -1.81
CA VAL A 28 1.85 -3.81 -1.34
C VAL A 28 2.29 -4.75 -2.46
N ASP A 29 3.39 -5.47 -2.22
CA ASP A 29 3.90 -6.48 -3.14
C ASP A 29 3.66 -7.88 -2.57
N ILE A 30 3.26 -8.82 -3.43
CA ILE A 30 3.07 -10.22 -3.07
C ILE A 30 4.05 -11.07 -3.86
N GLU A 31 4.98 -11.71 -3.16
CA GLU A 31 5.90 -12.67 -3.76
C GLU A 31 5.39 -14.09 -3.55
N LYS A 32 5.50 -14.95 -4.57
CA LYS A 32 5.16 -16.38 -4.51
C LYS A 32 3.75 -16.66 -3.95
N ALA A 33 2.77 -15.87 -4.39
CA ALA A 33 1.36 -16.00 -4.03
C ALA A 33 0.87 -17.45 -4.18
N GLY A 34 0.02 -17.91 -3.24
CA GLY A 34 -0.52 -19.26 -3.26
C GLY A 34 0.44 -20.36 -2.78
N THR A 35 1.63 -20.01 -2.28
CA THR A 35 2.58 -20.97 -1.70
C THR A 35 2.84 -20.69 -0.21
N PRO A 36 3.31 -21.67 0.58
CA PRO A 36 3.77 -21.42 1.95
C PRO A 36 4.97 -20.46 2.05
N ALA A 37 5.67 -20.22 0.93
CA ALA A 37 6.77 -19.27 0.84
C ALA A 37 6.29 -17.87 0.39
N ALA A 38 4.98 -17.62 0.41
CA ALA A 38 4.43 -16.32 0.07
C ALA A 38 4.92 -15.25 1.06
N ALA A 39 5.31 -14.09 0.53
CA ALA A 39 5.71 -12.94 1.32
C ALA A 39 4.90 -11.72 0.87
N VAL A 40 4.34 -11.00 1.82
CA VAL A 40 3.65 -9.73 1.59
C VAL A 40 4.54 -8.61 2.13
N THR A 41 4.94 -7.68 1.27
CA THR A 41 5.83 -6.58 1.65
C THR A 41 5.09 -5.26 1.54
N PHE A 42 5.22 -4.43 2.57
CA PHE A 42 4.70 -3.07 2.63
C PHE A 42 5.83 -2.07 2.46
N ASN A 43 5.74 -1.20 1.45
CA ASN A 43 6.72 -0.16 1.18
C ASN A 43 6.02 1.19 0.99
N PHE A 44 6.78 2.28 1.06
CA PHE A 44 6.29 3.59 0.62
C PHE A 44 6.67 3.83 -0.84
N CYS A 45 5.78 4.49 -1.57
CA CYS A 45 5.98 4.79 -2.97
C CYS A 45 5.33 6.13 -3.33
N TYR A 46 5.73 6.70 -4.46
CA TYR A 46 4.95 7.72 -5.14
C TYR A 46 4.20 7.09 -6.30
N SER A 47 2.94 7.49 -6.49
CA SER A 47 2.08 6.95 -7.54
C SER A 47 2.69 7.04 -8.95
N LYS A 48 3.47 8.10 -9.21
CA LYS A 48 4.20 8.33 -10.48
C LYS A 48 5.28 7.29 -10.78
N ASP A 49 5.81 6.63 -9.75
CA ASP A 49 6.91 5.66 -9.86
C ASP A 49 6.40 4.22 -10.02
N LEU A 50 5.09 4.02 -9.95
CA LEU A 50 4.46 2.71 -10.06
C LEU A 50 4.21 2.31 -11.52
N GLY A 51 4.39 1.02 -11.79
CA GLY A 51 4.03 0.40 -13.06
C GLY A 51 2.51 0.30 -13.26
N LYS A 52 2.10 -0.08 -14.48
CA LYS A 52 0.67 -0.21 -14.85
C LYS A 52 -0.05 -1.41 -14.23
N THR A 53 0.64 -2.24 -13.46
CA THR A 53 0.11 -3.49 -12.88
C THR A 53 -0.50 -3.30 -11.49
N TYR A 54 -0.29 -2.14 -10.87
CA TYR A 54 -0.80 -1.86 -9.53
C TYR A 54 -2.24 -1.37 -9.56
N PHE A 55 -3.06 -1.95 -8.69
CA PHE A 55 -4.41 -1.47 -8.42
C PHE A 55 -4.39 -0.46 -7.27
N LYS A 56 -5.01 0.69 -7.50
CA LYS A 56 -5.14 1.76 -6.50
C LYS A 56 -6.35 1.50 -5.61
N PHE A 57 -6.13 1.54 -4.30
CA PHE A 57 -7.15 1.52 -3.26
C PHE A 57 -7.05 2.83 -2.49
N GLU A 58 -8.17 3.54 -2.36
CA GLU A 58 -8.23 4.83 -1.69
C GLU A 58 -8.69 4.62 -0.26
N TYR A 59 -7.88 5.08 0.71
CA TYR A 59 -8.19 5.08 2.13
C TYR A 59 -8.20 6.52 2.64
N GLU A 60 -8.82 6.74 3.80
CA GLU A 60 -8.75 8.04 4.45
C GLU A 60 -7.29 8.34 4.85
N GLY A 61 -6.72 9.40 4.27
CA GLY A 61 -5.36 9.87 4.57
C GLY A 61 -4.24 9.31 3.70
N PHE A 62 -4.47 8.26 2.89
CA PHE A 62 -3.46 7.72 1.98
C PHE A 62 -4.05 6.84 0.87
N ASN A 63 -3.25 6.55 -0.15
CA ASN A 63 -3.59 5.56 -1.18
C ASN A 63 -2.72 4.32 -1.00
N ALA A 64 -3.29 3.13 -1.19
CA ALA A 64 -2.54 1.90 -1.32
C ALA A 64 -2.51 1.42 -2.78
N PHE A 65 -1.43 0.76 -3.14
CA PHE A 65 -1.16 0.26 -4.48
C PHE A 65 -0.74 -1.20 -4.38
N ILE A 66 -1.57 -2.09 -4.90
CA ILE A 66 -1.41 -3.53 -4.70
C ILE A 66 -1.12 -4.20 -6.02
N ASP A 67 -0.08 -5.02 -6.06
CA ASP A 67 0.20 -5.88 -7.20
C ASP A 67 -0.70 -7.13 -7.15
N GLU A 68 -1.59 -7.29 -8.13
CA GLU A 68 -2.40 -8.52 -8.32
C GLU A 68 -1.84 -9.44 -9.42
N SER A 69 -0.59 -9.19 -9.86
CA SER A 69 0.11 -9.99 -10.89
C SER A 69 0.33 -11.45 -10.52
#